data_AF-A0A1G2L0X9-F1
#
_entry.id   AF-A0A1G2L0X9-F1
#
_cell.length_a   1.000
_cell.length_b   1.000
_cell.length_c   1.000
_cell.angle_alpha   90.00
_cell.angle_beta   90.00
_cell.angle_gamma   90.00
#
_symmetry.space_group_name_H-M   'P 1'
#
loop_
_entity.id
_entity.type
_entity.pdbx_description
1 polymer ?
#
loop_
_entity_poly.entity_id
_entity_poly.type
_entity_poly.pdbx_seq_one_letter_code
_entity_poly.pdbx_strand_id
1 'polypeptide(L)'
;MAKRKLTIEDLAGMIKRGFEDTVSKRDFLDFKQEVKDFQKVVVDEFERVNSDIGDIKRALGPLLRMVSDQNIEIQDLRIRLQRVERRVGISRK
;
A
#
# COMPACT_ATOMS: atom_id res chain seq x y z
N MET A 1 -63.11 -6.36 28.52
CA MET A 1 -62.27 -6.73 27.37
C MET A 1 -61.76 -8.14 27.58
N ALA A 2 -62.14 -9.09 26.71
CA ALA A 2 -61.75 -10.49 26.87
C ALA A 2 -60.23 -10.65 26.64
N LYS A 3 -59.51 -11.28 27.58
CA LYS A 3 -58.11 -11.67 27.39
C LYS A 3 -58.05 -12.71 26.27
N ARG A 4 -57.55 -12.30 25.10
CA ARG A 4 -57.29 -13.20 23.97
C ARG A 4 -56.26 -14.25 24.43
N LYS A 5 -56.62 -15.53 24.45
CA LYS A 5 -55.68 -16.61 24.79
C LYS A 5 -54.67 -16.72 23.65
N LEU A 6 -53.40 -16.50 23.95
CA LEU A 6 -52.29 -16.76 23.05
C LEU A 6 -52.31 -18.24 22.64
N THR A 7 -52.38 -18.50 21.34
CA THR A 7 -52.25 -19.86 20.82
C THR A 7 -50.77 -20.21 20.60
N ILE A 8 -50.49 -21.50 20.41
CA ILE A 8 -49.14 -21.97 20.06
C ILE A 8 -48.69 -21.40 18.71
N GLU A 9 -49.64 -21.17 17.79
CA GLU A 9 -49.40 -20.55 16.48
C GLU A 9 -49.01 -19.08 16.60
N ASP A 10 -49.63 -18.33 17.51
CA ASP A 10 -49.25 -16.95 17.81
C ASP A 10 -47.80 -16.88 18.34
N LEU A 11 -47.42 -17.83 19.22
CA LEU A 11 -46.05 -17.97 19.74
C LEU A 11 -45.05 -18.30 18.63
N ALA A 12 -45.37 -19.26 17.76
CA ALA A 12 -44.53 -19.61 16.61
C ALA A 12 -44.33 -18.42 15.66
N GLY A 13 -45.39 -17.65 15.41
CA GLY A 13 -45.32 -16.43 14.60
C GLY A 13 -44.54 -15.29 15.25
N MET A 14 -44.54 -15.19 16.59
CA MET A 14 -43.70 -14.23 17.32
C MET A 14 -42.22 -14.63 17.29
N ILE A 15 -41.92 -15.93 17.42
CA ILE A 15 -40.55 -16.45 17.32
C ILE A 15 -40.01 -16.20 15.92
N LYS A 16 -40.75 -16.55 14.86
CA LYS A 16 -40.32 -16.33 13.47
C LYS A 16 -40.01 -14.85 13.18
N ARG A 17 -40.87 -13.93 13.63
CA ARG A 17 -40.65 -12.48 13.49
C ARG A 17 -39.45 -11.98 14.29
N GLY A 18 -39.20 -12.54 15.47
CA GLY A 18 -38.02 -12.22 16.27
C GLY A 18 -36.68 -12.61 15.63
N PHE A 19 -36.68 -13.54 14.68
CA PHE A 19 -35.50 -13.97 13.92
C PHE A 19 -35.47 -13.45 12.48
N GLU A 20 -36.46 -12.67 12.04
CA GLU A 20 -36.61 -12.24 10.64
C GLU A 20 -35.47 -11.29 10.21
N ASP A 21 -34.96 -10.47 11.13
CA ASP A 21 -33.82 -9.56 10.92
C ASP A 21 -32.47 -10.15 11.37
N THR A 22 -32.41 -11.45 11.69
CA THR A 22 -31.15 -12.08 12.07
C THR A 22 -30.37 -12.54 10.86
N VAL A 23 -29.07 -12.20 10.83
CA VAL A 23 -28.14 -12.64 9.79
C VAL A 23 -28.17 -14.16 9.71
N SER A 24 -28.41 -14.71 8.52
CA SER A 24 -28.40 -16.15 8.37
C SER A 24 -26.99 -16.70 8.54
N LYS A 25 -26.88 -17.96 8.95
CA LYS A 25 -25.58 -18.64 9.05
C LYS A 25 -24.81 -18.59 7.73
N ARG A 26 -25.52 -18.60 6.59
CA ARG A 26 -24.93 -18.52 5.26
C ARG A 26 -24.31 -17.15 5.02
N ASP A 27 -25.06 -16.08 5.27
CA ASP A 27 -24.57 -14.71 5.07
C ASP A 27 -23.34 -14.42 5.94
N PHE A 28 -23.33 -14.94 7.18
CA PHE A 28 -22.15 -14.84 8.04
C PHE A 28 -20.93 -15.59 7.50
N LEU A 29 -21.14 -16.77 6.91
CA LEU A 29 -20.05 -17.57 6.31
C LEU A 29 -19.50 -16.90 5.05
N ASP A 30 -20.38 -16.35 4.22
CA ASP A 30 -20.02 -15.63 2.99
C ASP A 30 -19.20 -14.37 3.36
N PHE A 31 -19.69 -13.56 4.30
CA PHE A 31 -18.96 -12.41 4.83
C PHE A 31 -17.59 -12.81 5.42
N LYS A 32 -17.53 -13.89 6.21
CA LYS A 32 -16.27 -14.37 6.78
C LYS A 32 -15.27 -14.76 5.68
N GLN A 33 -15.74 -15.32 4.57
CA GLN A 33 -14.90 -15.68 3.45
C GLN A 33 -14.40 -14.42 2.72
N GLU A 34 -15.27 -13.44 2.46
CA GLU A 34 -14.88 -12.15 1.88
C GLU A 34 -13.82 -11.43 2.71
N VAL A 35 -13.96 -11.42 4.04
CA VAL A 35 -12.97 -10.81 4.95
C VAL A 35 -11.62 -11.53 4.86
N LYS A 36 -11.62 -12.86 4.76
CA LYS A 36 -10.38 -13.63 4.60
C LYS A 36 -9.71 -13.36 3.26
N ASP A 37 -10.48 -13.29 2.19
CA ASP A 37 -9.95 -13.03 0.86
C ASP A 37 -9.41 -11.61 0.76
N PHE A 38 -10.11 -10.63 1.34
CA PHE A 38 -9.64 -9.27 1.49
C PHE A 38 -8.34 -9.21 2.30
N GLN A 39 -8.28 -9.87 3.46
CA GLN A 39 -7.08 -9.90 4.29
C GLN A 39 -5.89 -10.48 3.53
N LYS A 40 -6.10 -11.54 2.75
CA LYS A 40 -5.05 -12.15 1.93
C LYS A 40 -4.52 -11.17 0.89
N VAL A 41 -5.41 -10.53 0.12
CA VAL A 41 -5.02 -9.53 -0.89
C VAL A 41 -4.23 -8.40 -0.25
N VAL A 42 -4.70 -7.88 0.88
CA VAL A 42 -4.01 -6.78 1.58
C VAL A 42 -2.61 -7.20 2.02
N VAL A 43 -2.46 -8.39 2.63
CA VAL A 43 -1.15 -8.88 3.07
C VAL A 43 -0.21 -9.07 1.87
N ASP A 44 -0.68 -9.70 0.80
CA ASP A 44 0.12 -9.94 -0.41
C ASP A 44 0.60 -8.61 -1.04
N GLU A 45 -0.26 -7.60 -1.11
CA GLU A 45 0.12 -6.28 -1.62
C GLU A 45 1.09 -5.53 -0.68
N PHE A 46 0.91 -5.64 0.63
CA PHE A 46 1.86 -5.07 1.60
C PHE A 46 3.26 -5.70 1.49
N GLU A 47 3.33 -7.01 1.29
CA GLU A 47 4.60 -7.72 1.08
C GLU A 47 5.30 -7.26 -0.20
N ARG A 48 4.56 -7.09 -1.29
CA ARG A 48 5.09 -6.55 -2.56
C ARG A 48 5.64 -5.15 -2.39
N VAL A 49 4.87 -4.24 -1.79
CA VAL A 49 5.31 -2.86 -1.54
C VAL A 49 6.56 -2.83 -0.66
N ASN A 50 6.64 -3.69 0.35
CA ASN A 50 7.84 -3.80 1.18
C ASN A 50 9.05 -4.28 0.39
N SER A 51 8.87 -5.25 -0.51
CA SER A 51 9.93 -5.72 -1.41
C SER A 51 10.44 -4.59 -2.31
N ASP A 52 9.53 -3.87 -2.96
CA ASP A 52 9.86 -2.76 -3.85
C ASP A 52 10.62 -1.64 -3.11
N ILE A 53 10.18 -1.29 -1.90
CA ILE A 53 10.88 -0.34 -1.03
C ILE A 53 12.29 -0.86 -0.69
N GLY A 54 12.44 -2.16 -0.45
CA GLY A 54 13.72 -2.80 -0.22
C GLY A 54 14.67 -2.64 -1.40
N ASP A 55 14.18 -2.87 -2.61
CA ASP A 55 14.97 -2.75 -3.84
C ASP A 55 15.35 -1.30 -4.15
N ILE A 56 14.43 -0.35 -3.96
CA ILE A 56 14.71 1.08 -4.07
C ILE A 56 15.83 1.48 -3.11
N LYS A 57 15.77 1.05 -1.84
CA LYS A 57 16.81 1.33 -0.85
C LYS A 57 18.17 0.76 -1.24
N ARG A 58 18.20 -0.46 -1.81
CA ARG A 58 19.43 -1.09 -2.31
C ARG A 58 20.02 -0.33 -3.50
N ALA A 59 19.18 0.19 -4.39
CA ALA A 59 19.62 0.93 -5.58
C ALA A 59 20.08 2.37 -5.27
N LEU A 60 19.43 3.04 -4.31
CA LEU A 60 19.73 4.43 -3.98
C LEU A 60 21.16 4.66 -3.48
N GLY A 61 21.69 3.75 -2.66
CA GLY A 61 23.06 3.87 -2.13
C GLY A 61 24.13 3.95 -3.22
N PRO A 62 24.21 2.96 -4.13
CA PRO A 62 25.09 2.99 -5.29
C PRO A 62 24.85 4.20 -6.22
N LEU A 63 23.60 4.56 -6.47
CA LEU A 63 23.27 5.73 -7.31
C LEU A 63 23.83 7.02 -6.72
N LEU A 64 23.68 7.24 -5.41
CA LEU A 64 24.23 8.42 -4.73
C LEU A 64 25.75 8.48 -4.83
N ARG A 65 26.44 7.33 -4.72
CA ARG A 65 27.90 7.28 -4.90
C ARG A 65 28.29 7.62 -6.33
N MET A 66 27.63 7.03 -7.31
CA MET A 66 27.88 7.32 -8.73
C MET A 66 27.67 8.80 -9.05
N VAL A 67 26.61 9.43 -8.53
CA VAL A 67 26.36 10.87 -8.69
C VAL A 67 27.46 11.71 -8.01
N SER A 68 27.93 11.29 -6.84
CA SER A 68 29.05 11.95 -6.16
C SER A 68 30.33 11.87 -7.00
N ASP A 69 30.66 10.70 -7.55
CA ASP A 69 31.85 10.50 -8.38
C ASP A 69 31.79 11.33 -9.66
N GLN A 70 30.62 11.34 -10.32
CA GLN A 70 30.37 12.18 -11.50
C GLN A 70 30.54 13.68 -11.19
N ASN A 71 30.07 14.14 -10.03
CA ASN A 71 30.24 15.54 -9.63
C ASN A 71 31.72 15.90 -9.44
N ILE A 72 32.52 15.01 -8.85
CA ILE A 72 33.96 15.20 -8.69
C ILE A 72 34.64 15.27 -10.05
N GLU A 73 34.29 14.36 -10.96
CA GLU A 73 34.84 14.34 -12.32
C GLU A 73 34.49 15.61 -13.10
N ILE A 74 33.24 16.08 -13.03
CA ILE A 74 32.81 17.34 -13.65
C ILE A 74 33.60 18.53 -13.08
N GLN A 75 33.85 18.56 -11.77
CA GLN A 75 34.64 19.62 -11.15
C GLN A 75 36.10 19.60 -11.65
N ASP A 76 36.73 18.43 -11.74
CA ASP A 76 38.08 18.30 -12.30
C ASP A 76 38.13 18.75 -13.77
N LEU A 77 37.18 18.29 -14.59
CA LEU A 77 37.06 18.67 -15.99
C LEU A 77 36.88 20.18 -16.15
N ARG A 78 36.06 20.84 -15.31
CA ARG A 78 35.89 22.29 -15.32
C ARG A 78 37.20 23.02 -15.01
N ILE A 79 37.95 22.57 -14.00
CA ILE A 79 39.25 23.17 -13.66
C ILE A 79 40.25 23.00 -14.81
N ARG A 80 40.31 21.81 -15.41
CA ARG A 80 41.20 21.52 -16.54
C ARG A 80 40.83 22.35 -17.77
N LEU A 81 39.54 22.47 -18.07
CA LEU A 81 39.05 23.29 -19.18
C LEU A 81 39.42 24.75 -18.97
N GLN A 82 39.21 25.32 -17.77
CA GLN A 82 39.62 26.69 -17.46
C GLN A 82 41.13 26.91 -17.66
N ARG A 83 41.98 25.94 -17.27
CA ARG A 83 43.43 26.03 -17.52
C ARG A 83 43.75 26.02 -19.01
N VAL A 84 43.06 25.19 -19.79
CA VAL A 84 43.24 25.14 -21.25
C VAL A 84 42.78 26.45 -21.86
N GLU A 85 41.57 26.92 -21.56
CA GLU A 85 41.00 28.18 -22.03
C GLU A 85 41.91 29.38 -21.75
N ARG A 86 42.55 29.43 -20.57
CA ARG A 86 43.56 30.44 -20.24
C ARG A 86 44.81 30.31 -21.11
N ARG A 87 45.34 29.09 -21.30
CA ARG A 87 46.54 28.85 -22.12
C ARG A 87 46.34 29.20 -23.59
N VAL A 88 45.15 28.96 -24.14
CA VAL A 88 44.83 29.27 -25.54
C VAL A 88 44.26 30.69 -25.73
N GLY A 89 44.20 31.50 -24.66
CA GLY A 89 43.76 32.89 -24.72
C GLY A 89 42.26 33.10 -24.95
N ILE A 90 41.45 32.04 -24.79
CA ILE A 90 39.98 32.07 -24.91
C ILE A 90 39.37 32.75 -23.66
N SER A 91 39.94 32.52 -22.47
CA SER A 91 39.49 33.14 -21.22
C SER A 91 40.57 34.05 -20.63
N ARG A 92 40.23 35.34 -20.47
CA ARG A 92 41.10 36.40 -19.91
C ARG A 92 40.70 36.78 -18.47
N LYS A 93 40.55 35.81 -17.56
CA LYS A 93 40.48 36.04 -16.11
C LYS A 93 41.07 34.87 -15.34
#